data_AF-A0A1V3ICX9-F1
#
_entry.id   AF-A0A1V3ICX9-F1
#
_cell.length_a   1.000
_cell.length_b   1.000
_cell.length_c   1.000
_cell.angle_alpha   90.00
_cell.angle_beta   90.00
_cell.angle_gamma   90.00
#
_symmetry.space_group_name_H-M   'P 1'
#
loop_
_entity.id
_entity.type
_entity.pdbx_description
1 polymer ?
#
loop_
_entity_poly.entity_id
_entity_poly.type
_entity_poly.pdbx_seq_one_letter_code
_entity_poly.pdbx_strand_id
1 'polypeptide(L)'
;MSYGQAIRKDFAKTYARIGNATHALKSVLGEERAARMKPHTLRAKASELFNDYRTQALIEFEKAEMLSRRERLPRYRKPTVRTDLMTDEARKVFQNERSQHYDPLAEIKALHQQLLSRVSKKMRRV
;
A
#
# COMPACT_ATOMS: atom_id res chain seq x y z
N MET A 1 -28.24 -8.48 0.79
CA MET A 1 -26.83 -8.26 0.38
C MET A 1 -26.33 -9.53 -0.31
N SER A 2 -25.68 -9.42 -1.47
CA SER A 2 -25.11 -10.60 -2.15
C SER A 2 -23.92 -11.15 -1.36
N TYR A 3 -23.80 -12.48 -1.26
CA TYR A 3 -22.70 -13.16 -0.58
C TYR A 3 -21.32 -12.67 -1.02
N GLY A 4 -21.15 -12.39 -2.33
CA GLY A 4 -19.90 -11.85 -2.88
C GLY A 4 -19.58 -10.42 -2.44
N GLN A 5 -20.57 -9.62 -2.04
CA GLN A 5 -20.37 -8.26 -1.54
C GLN A 5 -19.92 -8.26 -0.07
N ALA A 6 -20.47 -9.16 0.74
CA ALA A 6 -20.08 -9.31 2.15
C ALA A 6 -18.60 -9.71 2.27
N ILE A 7 -18.18 -10.74 1.51
CA ILE A 7 -16.78 -11.19 1.50
C ILE A 7 -15.82 -10.06 1.15
N ARG A 8 -16.15 -9.21 0.16
CA ARG A 8 -15.28 -8.08 -0.22
C ARG A 8 -15.16 -7.05 0.89
N LYS A 9 -16.25 -6.74 1.59
CA LYS A 9 -16.23 -5.80 2.72
C LYS A 9 -15.38 -6.33 3.86
N ASP A 10 -15.57 -7.58 4.25
CA ASP A 10 -14.82 -8.19 5.34
C ASP A 10 -13.34 -8.35 4.98
N PHE A 11 -13.07 -8.71 3.73
CA PHE A 11 -11.71 -8.76 3.20
C PHE A 11 -11.03 -7.39 3.21
N ALA A 12 -11.71 -6.34 2.75
CA ALA A 12 -11.16 -4.98 2.73
C ALA A 12 -10.81 -4.47 4.13
N LYS A 13 -11.74 -4.62 5.08
CA LYS A 13 -11.52 -4.29 6.50
C LYS A 13 -10.32 -5.02 7.08
N THR A 14 -10.25 -6.33 6.83
CA THR A 14 -9.19 -7.17 7.38
C THR A 14 -7.84 -6.85 6.73
N TYR A 15 -7.82 -6.59 5.42
CA TYR A 15 -6.61 -6.19 4.71
C TYR A 15 -6.11 -4.82 5.17
N ALA A 16 -6.98 -3.84 5.40
CA ALA A 16 -6.60 -2.53 5.91
C ALA A 16 -5.83 -2.64 7.25
N ARG A 17 -6.24 -3.59 8.11
CA ARG A 17 -5.60 -3.83 9.42
C ARG A 17 -4.34 -4.69 9.36
N ILE A 18 -4.29 -5.71 8.50
CA ILE A 18 -3.18 -6.68 8.46
C ILE A 18 -2.11 -6.30 7.43
N GLY A 19 -2.51 -5.70 6.31
CA GLY A 19 -1.63 -5.33 5.20
C GLY A 19 -1.19 -6.48 4.30
N ASN A 20 -1.74 -7.69 4.46
CA ASN A 20 -1.40 -8.86 3.65
C ASN A 20 -2.66 -9.60 3.15
N ALA A 21 -2.83 -9.65 1.82
CA ALA A 21 -4.02 -10.22 1.18
C ALA A 21 -4.25 -11.70 1.52
N THR A 22 -3.18 -12.50 1.61
CA THR A 22 -3.33 -13.93 1.92
C THR A 22 -3.79 -14.13 3.35
N HIS A 23 -3.23 -13.38 4.30
CA HIS A 23 -3.64 -13.45 5.71
C HIS A 23 -5.04 -12.86 5.92
N ALA A 24 -5.39 -11.78 5.21
CA ALA A 24 -6.73 -11.22 5.22
C ALA A 24 -7.77 -12.25 4.75
N LEU A 25 -7.51 -12.96 3.65
CA LEU A 25 -8.42 -14.00 3.18
C LEU A 25 -8.54 -15.17 4.17
N LYS A 26 -7.43 -15.60 4.80
CA LYS A 26 -7.48 -16.66 5.83
C LYS A 26 -8.39 -16.28 6.99
N SER A 27 -8.27 -15.04 7.47
CA SER A 27 -9.09 -14.52 8.57
C SER A 27 -10.57 -14.47 8.20
N VAL A 28 -10.90 -13.98 6.99
CA VAL A 28 -12.30 -13.91 6.51
C VAL A 28 -12.92 -15.29 6.31
N LEU A 29 -12.16 -16.26 5.79
CA LEU A 29 -12.66 -17.63 5.57
C LEU A 29 -12.76 -18.45 6.86
N GLY A 30 -11.98 -18.08 7.89
CA GLY A 30 -11.77 -18.90 9.07
C GLY A 30 -10.77 -20.04 8.83
N GLU A 31 -10.18 -20.54 9.93
CA GLU A 31 -9.11 -21.54 9.88
C GLU A 31 -9.54 -22.84 9.19
N GLU A 32 -10.74 -23.34 9.47
CA GLU A 32 -11.24 -24.60 8.90
C GLU A 32 -11.34 -24.55 7.37
N ARG A 33 -11.93 -23.48 6.83
CA ARG A 33 -12.09 -23.34 5.37
C ARG A 33 -10.77 -23.03 4.69
N ALA A 34 -9.92 -22.22 5.33
CA ALA A 34 -8.59 -21.91 4.81
C ALA A 34 -7.68 -23.15 4.78
N ALA A 35 -7.76 -24.03 5.79
CA ALA A 35 -6.96 -25.25 5.87
C ALA A 35 -7.34 -26.28 4.80
N ARG A 36 -8.61 -26.32 4.38
CA ARG A 36 -9.06 -27.18 3.28
C ARG A 36 -8.57 -26.73 1.90
N MET A 37 -8.06 -25.51 1.77
CA MET A 37 -7.56 -24.98 0.50
C MET A 37 -6.06 -25.25 0.32
N LYS A 38 -5.65 -25.64 -0.90
CA LYS A 38 -4.23 -25.69 -1.23
C LYS A 38 -3.63 -24.27 -1.14
N PRO A 39 -2.38 -24.11 -0.65
CA PRO A 39 -1.76 -22.80 -0.46
C PRO A 39 -1.73 -21.92 -1.72
N HIS A 40 -1.51 -22.51 -2.90
CA HIS A 40 -1.49 -21.77 -4.17
C HIS A 40 -2.89 -21.29 -4.57
N THR A 41 -3.94 -22.09 -4.34
CA THR A 41 -5.34 -21.71 -4.61
C THR A 41 -5.78 -20.57 -3.71
N LEU A 42 -5.43 -20.64 -2.41
CA LEU A 42 -5.71 -19.57 -1.46
C LEU A 42 -5.03 -18.26 -1.89
N ARG A 43 -3.76 -18.33 -2.29
CA ARG A 43 -3.01 -17.16 -2.77
C ARG A 43 -3.64 -16.58 -4.04
N ALA A 44 -4.06 -17.42 -4.99
CA ALA A 44 -4.74 -16.99 -6.21
C ALA A 44 -6.05 -16.26 -5.91
N LYS A 45 -6.92 -16.83 -5.07
CA LYS A 45 -8.18 -16.17 -4.66
C LYS A 45 -7.95 -14.86 -3.91
N ALA A 46 -6.94 -14.80 -3.05
CA ALA A 46 -6.58 -13.58 -2.35
C ALA A 46 -6.11 -12.50 -3.34
N SER A 47 -5.31 -12.88 -4.35
CA SER A 47 -4.87 -11.97 -5.40
C SER A 47 -6.04 -11.49 -6.27
N GLU A 48 -6.98 -12.38 -6.60
CA GLU A 48 -8.18 -12.04 -7.37
C GLU A 48 -9.03 -10.99 -6.63
N LEU A 49 -9.36 -11.25 -5.36
CA LEU A 49 -10.10 -10.30 -4.53
C LEU A 49 -9.36 -8.98 -4.35
N PHE A 50 -8.05 -9.04 -4.14
CA PHE A 50 -7.23 -7.85 -3.95
C PHE A 50 -7.13 -7.00 -5.22
N ASN A 51 -7.14 -7.61 -6.40
CA ASN A 51 -7.03 -6.87 -7.66
C ASN A 51 -8.38 -6.39 -8.23
N ASP A 52 -9.51 -6.80 -7.65
CA ASP A 52 -10.83 -6.28 -8.02
C ASP A 52 -10.96 -4.79 -7.64
N TYR A 53 -11.28 -3.95 -8.62
CA TYR A 53 -11.44 -2.50 -8.44
C TYR A 53 -12.45 -2.14 -7.33
N ARG A 54 -13.52 -2.92 -7.17
CA ARG A 54 -14.53 -2.68 -6.13
C ARG A 54 -13.97 -2.94 -4.75
N THR A 55 -13.12 -3.95 -4.61
CA THR A 55 -12.45 -4.28 -3.34
C THR A 55 -11.37 -3.24 -3.02
N GLN A 56 -10.63 -2.78 -4.03
CA GLN A 56 -9.64 -1.70 -3.86
C GLN A 56 -10.28 -0.42 -3.34
N ALA A 57 -11.42 -0.01 -3.91
CA ALA A 57 -12.16 1.16 -3.42
C ALA A 57 -12.57 1.03 -1.93
N LEU A 58 -13.00 -0.17 -1.52
CA LEU A 58 -13.32 -0.45 -0.11
C LEU A 58 -12.08 -0.43 0.78
N ILE A 59 -10.93 -0.93 0.30
CA ILE A 59 -9.67 -0.92 1.04
C ILE A 59 -9.23 0.53 1.29
N GLU A 60 -9.26 1.38 0.27
CA GLU A 60 -8.86 2.79 0.43
C GLU A 60 -9.82 3.54 1.38
N PHE A 61 -11.12 3.26 1.31
CA PHE A 61 -12.09 3.79 2.27
C PHE A 61 -11.76 3.38 3.72
N GLU A 62 -11.50 2.10 3.97
CA GLU A 62 -11.16 1.60 5.31
C GLU A 62 -9.82 2.14 5.83
N LYS A 63 -8.82 2.33 4.94
CA LYS A 63 -7.57 3.02 5.29
C LYS A 63 -7.80 4.46 5.71
N ALA A 64 -8.65 5.19 4.98
CA ALA A 64 -9.00 6.57 5.30
C ALA A 64 -9.75 6.66 6.64
N GLU A 65 -10.65 5.73 6.91
CA GLU A 65 -11.34 5.59 8.20
C GLU A 65 -10.35 5.30 9.35
N MET A 66 -9.37 4.42 9.15
CA MET A 66 -8.33 4.17 10.16
C MET A 66 -7.51 5.43 10.43
N LEU A 67 -7.15 6.18 9.39
CA LEU A 67 -6.42 7.45 9.52
C LEU A 67 -7.24 8.51 10.25
N SER A 68 -8.55 8.62 9.97
CA SER A 68 -9.44 9.56 10.65
C SER A 68 -9.53 9.28 12.16
N ARG A 69 -9.47 7.99 12.53
CA ARG A 69 -9.39 7.50 13.92
C ARG A 69 -7.99 7.59 14.54
N ARG A 70 -7.00 8.07 13.79
CA ARG A 70 -5.57 8.12 14.18
C ARG A 70 -4.98 6.74 14.50
N GLU A 71 -5.52 5.68 13.90
CA GLU A 71 -4.97 4.34 14.02
C GLU A 71 -3.72 4.20 13.14
N ARG A 72 -2.72 3.44 13.63
CA ARG A 72 -1.49 3.20 12.88
C ARG A 72 -1.77 2.23 11.73
N LEU A 73 -1.49 2.66 10.49
CA LEU A 73 -1.56 1.78 9.34
C LEU A 73 -0.42 0.75 9.34
N PRO A 74 -0.69 -0.53 9.02
CA PRO A 74 0.34 -1.54 8.86
C PRO A 74 1.17 -1.30 7.60
N ARG A 75 2.29 -2.02 7.47
CA ARG A 75 3.05 -2.06 6.22
C ARG A 75 2.30 -2.91 5.19
N TYR A 76 1.73 -2.26 4.19
CA TYR A 76 1.02 -2.94 3.10
C TYR A 76 1.97 -3.69 2.17
N ARG A 77 1.66 -4.97 1.92
CA ARG A 77 2.21 -5.68 0.75
C ARG A 77 1.52 -5.14 -0.51
N LYS A 78 2.33 -4.53 -1.37
CA LYS A 78 1.90 -3.96 -2.65
C LYS A 78 1.36 -5.07 -3.59
N PRO A 79 0.47 -4.71 -4.52
CA PRO A 79 0.04 -5.62 -5.58
C PRO A 79 1.21 -6.17 -6.37
N THR A 80 1.06 -7.40 -6.85
CA THR A 80 1.97 -7.95 -7.86
C THR A 80 1.72 -7.19 -9.16
N VAL A 81 2.64 -6.31 -9.52
CA VAL A 81 2.59 -5.58 -10.79
C VAL A 81 3.09 -6.51 -11.90
N ARG A 82 2.22 -6.84 -12.86
CA ARG A 82 2.59 -7.57 -14.08
C ARG A 82 3.20 -6.61 -15.10
N THR A 83 4.46 -6.26 -14.88
CA THR A 83 5.20 -5.36 -15.77
C THR A 83 5.31 -5.93 -17.18
N ASP A 84 5.27 -7.25 -17.34
CA ASP A 84 5.22 -7.95 -18.64
C ASP A 84 4.06 -7.47 -19.52
N LEU A 85 2.89 -7.21 -18.92
CA LEU A 85 1.68 -6.78 -19.63
C LEU A 85 1.58 -5.27 -19.84
N MET A 86 2.54 -4.49 -19.35
CA MET A 86 2.52 -3.03 -19.43
C MET A 86 3.26 -2.53 -20.66
N THR A 87 2.73 -1.48 -21.30
CA THR A 87 3.44 -0.71 -22.31
C THR A 87 4.68 -0.04 -21.71
N ASP A 88 5.69 0.26 -22.54
CA ASP A 88 6.95 0.84 -22.06
C ASP A 88 6.77 2.19 -21.36
N GLU A 89 5.74 2.96 -21.75
CA GLU A 89 5.35 4.21 -21.08
C GLU A 89 4.83 3.96 -19.66
N ALA A 90 3.91 3.00 -19.50
CA ALA A 90 3.40 2.62 -18.18
C ALA A 90 4.53 2.06 -17.29
N ARG A 91 5.44 1.26 -17.85
CA ARG A 91 6.62 0.75 -17.11
C ARG A 91 7.49 1.87 -16.56
N LYS A 92 7.76 2.92 -17.36
CA LYS A 92 8.54 4.09 -16.93
C LYS A 92 7.85 4.85 -15.80
N VAL A 93 6.52 5.03 -15.85
CA VAL A 93 5.77 5.67 -14.76
C VAL A 93 5.89 4.87 -13.46
N PHE A 94 5.67 3.55 -13.49
CA PHE A 94 5.79 2.72 -12.29
C PHE A 94 7.23 2.65 -11.74
N GLN A 95 8.24 2.71 -12.60
CA GLN A 95 9.64 2.79 -12.17
C GLN A 95 9.94 4.15 -11.52
N ASN A 96 9.44 5.24 -12.11
CA ASN A 96 9.59 6.59 -11.58
C ASN A 96 8.86 6.79 -10.25
N GLU A 97 7.66 6.22 -10.06
CA GLU A 97 6.96 6.25 -8.76
C GLU A 97 7.71 5.47 -7.67
N ARG A 98 8.48 4.43 -8.02
CA ARG A 98 9.30 3.70 -7.06
C ARG A 98 10.57 4.45 -6.67
N SER A 99 11.12 5.29 -7.56
CA SER A 99 12.29 6.14 -7.30
C SER A 99 11.92 7.50 -6.71
N GLN A 100 10.70 7.99 -6.91
CA GLN A 100 10.14 9.19 -6.27
C GLN A 100 9.60 8.91 -4.87
N HIS A 101 10.39 8.24 -4.02
CA HIS A 101 10.17 8.39 -2.59
C HIS A 101 10.54 9.84 -2.24
N TYR A 102 9.53 10.70 -2.15
CA TYR A 102 9.63 11.97 -1.45
C TYR A 102 10.19 11.67 -0.05
N ASP A 103 11.46 12.00 0.15
CA ASP A 103 12.13 11.92 1.44
C ASP A 103 12.13 13.32 2.07
N PRO A 104 11.12 13.66 2.87
CA PRO A 104 11.03 14.99 3.49
C PRO A 104 12.27 15.30 4.34
N LEU A 105 12.95 14.28 4.86
CA LEU A 105 14.17 14.48 5.65
C LEU A 105 15.36 14.88 4.77
N ALA A 106 15.43 14.39 3.54
CA ALA A 106 16.46 14.78 2.59
C ALA A 106 16.29 16.25 2.17
N GLU A 107 15.06 16.70 1.93
CA GLU A 107 14.75 18.10 1.64
C GLU A 107 15.07 19.02 2.83
N ILE A 108 14.67 18.63 4.04
CA ILE A 108 14.97 19.40 5.27
C ILE A 108 16.48 19.52 5.46
N LYS A 109 17.24 18.44 5.25
CA LYS A 109 18.71 18.46 5.34
C LYS A 109 19.35 19.38 4.29
N ALA A 110 18.87 19.32 3.06
CA ALA A 110 19.35 20.18 1.98
C ALA A 110 19.07 21.66 2.27
N LEU A 111 17.87 21.98 2.76
CA LEU A 111 17.47 23.33 3.13
C LEU A 111 18.27 23.86 4.33
N HIS A 112 18.53 23.01 5.32
CA HIS A 112 19.39 23.34 6.45
C HIS A 112 20.84 23.64 6.01
N GLN A 113 21.43 22.84 5.11
CA GLN A 113 22.76 23.10 4.56
C GLN A 113 22.81 24.40 3.75
N GLN A 114 21.77 24.70 2.96
CA GLN A 114 21.68 25.97 2.24
C GLN A 114 21.65 27.17 3.18
N LEU A 115 20.90 27.09 4.28
CA LEU A 115 20.86 28.17 5.28
C LEU A 115 22.22 28.36 5.96
N LEU A 116 22.87 27.27 6.39
CA LEU A 116 24.21 27.32 7.00
C LEU A 116 25.25 27.93 6.06
N SER A 117 25.22 27.57 4.77
CA SER A 117 26.13 28.14 3.76
C SER A 117 25.88 29.63 3.52
N ARG A 118 24.64 30.10 3.59
CA ARG A 118 24.31 31.54 3.48
C ARG A 118 24.79 32.32 4.69
N VAL A 119 24.62 31.79 5.89
CA VAL A 119 25.12 32.40 7.14
C VAL A 119 26.64 32.49 7.12
N SER A 120 27.34 31.42 6.77
CA SER A 120 28.81 31.41 6.72
C SER A 120 29.38 32.37 5.65
N LYS A 121 28.71 32.50 4.49
CA LYS A 121 29.07 33.49 3.46
C LYS A 121 28.87 34.93 3.92
N LYS A 122 27.85 35.18 4.75
CA LYS A 122 27.57 36.49 5.34
C LYS A 122 28.62 36.86 6.40
N MET A 123 29.06 35.91 7.22
CA MET A 123 30.10 36.15 8.23
C MET A 123 31.51 36.33 7.66
N ARG A 124 31.81 35.82 6.46
CA ARG A 124 33.11 36.07 5.78
C ARG A 124 33.20 37.41 5.04
N ARG A 125 32.09 38.16 4.93
CA ARG A 125 32.03 39.46 4.24
C ARG A 125 32.02 40.65 5.21
N VAL A 126 32.17 40.39 6.50
CA VAL A 126 32.40 41.37 7.57
C VAL A 126 33.85 41.23 7.99
#